data_AF-A0A4Q2ZFB3-F1
#
_entry.id   AF-A0A4Q2ZFB3-F1
#
_cell.length_a   1.000
_cell.length_b   1.000
_cell.length_c   1.000
_cell.angle_alpha   90.00
_cell.angle_beta   90.00
_cell.angle_gamma   90.00
#
_symmetry.space_group_name_H-M   'P 1'
#
loop_
_entity.id
_entity.type
_entity.pdbx_description
1 polymer ?
#
loop_
_entity_poly.entity_id
_entity_poly.type
_entity_poly.pdbx_seq_one_letter_code
_entity_poly.pdbx_strand_id
1 'polypeptide(L)'
;LGAFLAGMVVAQSPVSHQAAADALPLRDAFAVIFFVSVGMLFDPKFLVEQPMMVAAALGIILIAKPLAALLIVAVLGHSVRTALTVAIGLAQIGEFSFILSELARQYKLMPDAGHNVLVASAIISITVNPLIFRALPRIEDWLRKQPKLWSLLNGRAERRAAKMNPLTTGPVHTAEEGKRLAIVVGYGPVGRSVHHVLQEAGLSTVVIDMNMDTVSALQAEGQAAIYGDASNQGVLEQAGMKKASHIVVTLPNGSHRSAVVTASRAISETVRIVVRARYLREREELERGGASAAVFEEAEAAVALARLVLADTGVHRQAAEKKLQDIRLHLLMDNFSNIRTQRVGSAMIPWANVHVLTANSSWQSVLSLVAQERFSRWPVVDSATRRPKGYLLTKDLIANTAGNDWASLVRPLKSIHPEDNIDSTLTRMQEEGASIYLVENGGIILGIITMEDILEQVVGRLDDEDAREKPVLLEDAVKRGGVVTSMAASTKEQAIRELVESIPHHSLPPGVDSEKLMALVFAREEEISTDLGNGIAIPHARCPELPAPLVVVGQAREGIVCSTEDNPPVKLFFLLVTPAEQPETQLALLRQTAKLAETEDARASLASADSPASLREIMHRLLHTRDAGA
;
A
#
# COMPACT_ATOMS: atom_id res chain seq x y z
N LEU A 1 -12.27 -35.81 -33.61
CA LEU A 1 -11.21 -35.52 -34.61
C LEU A 1 -11.44 -34.18 -35.32
N GLY A 2 -12.62 -33.92 -35.89
CA GLY A 2 -12.95 -32.63 -36.53
C GLY A 2 -12.80 -31.40 -35.62
N ALA A 3 -13.27 -31.47 -34.38
CA ALA A 3 -13.10 -30.40 -33.40
C ALA A 3 -11.62 -30.15 -33.00
N PHE A 4 -10.79 -31.20 -32.98
CA PHE A 4 -9.36 -31.08 -32.71
C PHE A 4 -8.62 -30.41 -33.87
N LEU A 5 -8.90 -30.81 -35.11
CA LEU A 5 -8.37 -30.18 -36.33
C LEU A 5 -8.81 -28.73 -36.45
N ALA A 6 -10.10 -28.44 -36.24
CA ALA A 6 -10.63 -27.08 -36.24
C ALA A 6 -9.97 -26.23 -35.14
N GLY A 7 -9.78 -26.77 -33.94
CA GLY A 7 -9.09 -26.10 -32.84
C GLY A 7 -7.63 -25.76 -33.15
N MET A 8 -6.88 -26.66 -33.80
CA MET A 8 -5.50 -26.39 -34.22
C MET A 8 -5.42 -25.28 -35.28
N VAL A 9 -6.36 -25.23 -36.22
CA VAL A 9 -6.43 -24.18 -37.25
C VAL A 9 -6.82 -22.84 -36.63
N VAL A 10 -7.80 -22.83 -35.70
CA VAL A 10 -8.21 -21.63 -34.96
C VAL A 10 -7.09 -21.11 -34.04
N ALA A 11 -6.29 -22.00 -33.45
CA ALA A 11 -5.16 -21.62 -32.60
C ALA A 11 -4.04 -20.88 -33.36
N GLN A 12 -3.93 -21.08 -34.69
CA GLN A 12 -2.99 -20.36 -35.55
C GLN A 12 -3.54 -19.01 -36.06
N SER A 13 -4.78 -18.67 -35.73
CA SER A 13 -5.43 -17.44 -36.16
C SER A 13 -5.13 -16.26 -35.21
N PRO A 14 -5.08 -15.01 -35.72
CA PRO A 14 -4.97 -13.81 -34.89
C PRO A 14 -6.10 -13.64 -33.87
N VAL A 15 -7.24 -14.30 -34.09
CA VAL A 15 -8.42 -14.28 -33.20
C VAL A 15 -8.50 -15.51 -32.28
N SER A 16 -7.42 -16.28 -32.16
CA SER A 16 -7.39 -17.53 -31.38
C SER A 16 -7.86 -17.36 -29.93
N HIS A 17 -7.49 -16.26 -29.27
CA HIS A 17 -7.92 -15.96 -27.89
C HIS A 17 -9.43 -15.76 -27.76
N GLN A 18 -10.04 -15.01 -28.69
CA GLN A 18 -11.49 -14.76 -28.69
C GLN A 18 -12.26 -16.03 -29.07
N ALA A 19 -11.83 -16.73 -30.11
CA ALA A 19 -12.45 -17.97 -30.53
C ALA A 19 -12.36 -19.07 -29.45
N ALA A 20 -11.28 -19.09 -28.67
CA ALA A 20 -11.16 -19.98 -27.51
C ALA A 20 -12.14 -19.61 -26.39
N ALA A 21 -12.31 -18.30 -26.12
CA ALA A 21 -13.27 -17.78 -25.15
C ALA A 21 -14.72 -18.16 -25.52
N ASP A 22 -15.08 -18.00 -26.79
CA ASP A 22 -16.43 -18.30 -27.28
C ASP A 22 -16.72 -19.81 -27.36
N ALA A 23 -15.69 -20.66 -27.43
CA ALA A 23 -15.81 -22.11 -27.45
C ALA A 23 -15.90 -22.76 -26.06
N LEU A 24 -15.59 -22.04 -24.97
CA LEU A 24 -15.63 -22.56 -23.59
C LEU A 24 -17.00 -23.15 -23.22
N PRO A 25 -18.15 -22.47 -23.46
CA PRO A 25 -19.47 -23.02 -23.16
C PRO A 25 -19.78 -24.30 -23.92
N LEU A 26 -19.35 -24.39 -25.18
CA LEU A 26 -19.52 -25.59 -26.01
C LEU A 26 -18.68 -26.75 -25.49
N ARG A 27 -17.43 -26.48 -25.09
CA ARG A 27 -16.57 -27.49 -24.45
C ARG A 27 -17.24 -28.06 -23.20
N ASP A 28 -17.77 -27.20 -22.34
CA ASP A 28 -18.38 -27.64 -21.08
C ASP A 28 -19.67 -28.44 -21.34
N ALA A 29 -20.50 -28.03 -22.28
CA ALA A 29 -21.68 -28.79 -22.70
C ALA A 29 -21.31 -30.16 -23.32
N PHE A 30 -20.32 -30.21 -24.21
CA PHE A 30 -19.87 -31.46 -24.83
C PHE A 30 -19.15 -32.38 -23.84
N ALA A 31 -18.42 -31.84 -22.85
CA ALA A 31 -17.79 -32.62 -21.80
C ALA A 31 -18.85 -33.37 -20.97
N VAL A 32 -19.96 -32.70 -20.60
CA VAL A 32 -21.08 -33.34 -19.89
C VAL A 32 -21.67 -34.46 -20.75
N ILE A 33 -21.96 -34.21 -22.02
CA ILE A 33 -22.52 -35.24 -22.93
C ILE A 33 -21.54 -36.41 -23.09
N PHE A 34 -20.25 -36.13 -23.23
CA PHE A 34 -19.20 -37.15 -23.35
C PHE A 34 -19.14 -38.03 -22.11
N PHE A 35 -19.07 -37.46 -20.90
CA PHE A 35 -18.98 -38.25 -19.67
C PHE A 35 -20.27 -39.02 -19.36
N VAL A 36 -21.44 -38.47 -19.68
CA VAL A 36 -22.71 -39.22 -19.59
C VAL A 36 -22.70 -40.39 -20.55
N SER A 37 -22.27 -40.19 -21.80
CA SER A 37 -22.21 -41.25 -22.81
C SER A 37 -21.21 -42.35 -22.44
N VAL A 38 -20.03 -41.98 -21.95
CA VAL A 38 -19.04 -42.94 -21.44
C VAL A 38 -19.59 -43.70 -20.23
N GLY A 39 -20.32 -43.03 -19.34
CA GLY A 39 -21.02 -43.68 -18.23
C GLY A 39 -22.06 -44.71 -18.67
N MET A 40 -22.73 -44.49 -19.81
CA MET A 40 -23.67 -45.48 -20.37
C MET A 40 -22.97 -46.70 -21.00
N LEU A 41 -21.71 -46.57 -21.43
CA LEU A 41 -20.91 -47.68 -21.96
C LEU A 41 -20.29 -48.55 -20.85
N PHE A 42 -20.33 -48.08 -19.61
CA PHE A 42 -19.76 -48.79 -18.48
C PHE A 42 -20.68 -49.91 -18.01
N ASP A 43 -20.18 -51.14 -18.03
CA ASP A 43 -20.85 -52.30 -17.46
C ASP A 43 -20.28 -52.60 -16.06
N PRO A 44 -21.00 -52.29 -14.96
CA PRO A 44 -20.53 -52.55 -13.60
C PRO A 44 -20.37 -54.04 -13.30
N LYS A 45 -21.11 -54.90 -14.00
CA LYS A 45 -21.05 -56.36 -13.81
C LYS A 45 -19.67 -56.89 -14.15
N PHE A 46 -19.03 -56.31 -15.16
CA PHE A 46 -17.71 -56.69 -15.63
C PHE A 46 -16.61 -56.53 -14.58
N LEU A 47 -16.72 -55.55 -13.67
CA LEU A 47 -15.78 -55.38 -12.54
C LEU A 47 -15.80 -56.56 -11.57
N VAL A 48 -16.97 -57.17 -11.39
CA VAL A 48 -17.16 -58.33 -10.50
C VAL A 48 -16.78 -59.62 -11.22
N GLU A 49 -17.06 -59.72 -12.51
CA GLU A 49 -16.77 -60.91 -13.31
C GLU A 49 -15.27 -61.05 -13.65
N GLN A 50 -14.56 -59.95 -13.91
CA GLN A 50 -13.15 -59.95 -14.34
C GLN A 50 -12.28 -58.94 -13.54
N PRO A 51 -12.24 -59.02 -12.19
CA PRO A 51 -11.56 -58.04 -11.35
C PRO A 51 -10.04 -57.99 -11.62
N MET A 52 -9.43 -59.13 -11.92
CA MET A 52 -7.98 -59.22 -12.16
C MET A 52 -7.55 -58.50 -13.43
N MET A 53 -8.37 -58.54 -14.48
CA MET A 53 -8.03 -57.90 -15.75
C MET A 53 -8.12 -56.37 -15.64
N VAL A 54 -9.14 -55.87 -14.92
CA VAL A 54 -9.28 -54.45 -14.61
C VAL A 54 -8.16 -53.99 -13.67
N ALA A 55 -7.83 -54.76 -12.62
CA ALA A 55 -6.75 -54.42 -11.69
C ALA A 55 -5.38 -54.36 -12.40
N ALA A 56 -5.10 -55.29 -13.32
CA ALA A 56 -3.88 -55.29 -14.12
C ALA A 56 -3.81 -54.04 -15.03
N ALA A 57 -4.90 -53.70 -15.71
CA ALA A 57 -4.98 -52.50 -16.54
C ALA A 57 -4.78 -51.22 -15.72
N LEU A 58 -5.46 -51.10 -14.58
CA LEU A 58 -5.29 -49.99 -13.64
C LEU A 58 -3.86 -49.90 -13.10
N GLY A 59 -3.22 -51.02 -12.78
CA GLY A 59 -1.82 -51.05 -12.36
C GLY A 59 -0.89 -50.48 -13.44
N ILE A 60 -1.13 -50.82 -14.71
CA ILE A 60 -0.36 -50.26 -15.84
C ILE A 60 -0.59 -48.74 -15.94
N ILE A 61 -1.84 -48.29 -15.82
CA ILE A 61 -2.22 -46.88 -16.04
C ILE A 61 -1.80 -45.98 -14.87
N LEU A 62 -2.02 -46.42 -13.63
CA LEU A 62 -1.82 -45.63 -12.42
C LEU A 62 -0.42 -45.79 -11.82
N ILE A 63 0.30 -46.87 -12.16
CA ILE A 63 1.62 -47.15 -11.60
C ILE A 63 2.67 -47.19 -12.71
N ALA A 64 2.58 -48.12 -13.66
CA ALA A 64 3.66 -48.34 -14.63
C ALA A 64 3.91 -47.12 -15.53
N LYS A 65 2.85 -46.54 -16.10
CA LYS A 65 2.94 -45.36 -16.99
C LYS A 65 3.48 -44.12 -16.25
N PRO A 66 2.97 -43.75 -15.05
CA PRO A 66 3.55 -42.68 -14.24
C PRO A 66 5.00 -42.92 -13.84
N LEU A 67 5.37 -44.14 -13.45
CA LEU A 67 6.76 -44.48 -13.12
C LEU A 67 7.69 -44.32 -14.33
N ALA A 68 7.24 -44.74 -15.52
CA ALA A 68 7.99 -44.53 -16.75
C ALA A 68 8.16 -43.03 -17.06
N ALA A 69 7.10 -42.23 -16.93
CA ALA A 69 7.17 -40.78 -17.11
C ALA A 69 8.10 -40.11 -16.09
N LEU A 70 8.00 -40.50 -14.82
CA LEU A 70 8.88 -40.03 -13.73
C LEU A 70 10.34 -40.32 -14.06
N LEU A 71 10.65 -41.55 -14.48
CA LEU A 71 12.00 -41.97 -14.85
C LEU A 71 12.53 -41.16 -16.04
N ILE A 72 11.73 -40.99 -17.09
CA ILE A 72 12.12 -40.23 -18.28
C ILE A 72 12.45 -38.78 -17.91
N VAL A 73 11.58 -38.12 -17.14
CA VAL A 73 11.76 -36.71 -16.76
C VAL A 73 12.94 -36.53 -15.80
N ALA A 74 13.15 -37.47 -14.87
CA ALA A 74 14.33 -37.49 -14.01
C ALA A 74 15.64 -37.72 -14.81
N VAL A 75 15.61 -38.61 -15.80
CA VAL A 75 16.74 -38.88 -16.72
C VAL A 75 17.12 -37.63 -17.51
N LEU A 76 16.13 -36.85 -17.95
CA LEU A 76 16.30 -35.57 -18.65
C LEU A 76 16.84 -34.44 -17.74
N GLY A 77 16.91 -34.67 -16.43
CA GLY A 77 17.52 -33.75 -15.47
C GLY A 77 16.60 -32.63 -14.99
N HIS A 78 15.28 -32.84 -15.00
CA HIS A 78 14.31 -31.93 -14.38
C HIS A 78 14.13 -32.23 -12.89
N SER A 79 13.57 -31.27 -12.15
CA SER A 79 13.32 -31.41 -10.71
C SER A 79 12.33 -32.54 -10.40
N VAL A 80 12.45 -33.15 -9.22
CA VAL A 80 11.54 -34.20 -8.75
C VAL A 80 10.09 -33.73 -8.75
N ARG A 81 9.84 -32.47 -8.37
CA ARG A 81 8.50 -31.88 -8.37
C ARG A 81 7.91 -31.83 -9.78
N THR A 82 8.68 -31.34 -10.76
CA THR A 82 8.30 -31.35 -12.18
C THR A 82 8.02 -32.78 -12.66
N ALA A 83 8.90 -33.72 -12.30
CA ALA A 83 8.79 -35.11 -12.71
C ALA A 83 7.53 -35.79 -12.13
N LEU A 84 7.20 -35.55 -10.86
CA LEU A 84 5.97 -36.03 -10.23
C LEU A 84 4.72 -35.39 -10.83
N THR A 85 4.73 -34.09 -11.11
CA THR A 85 3.61 -33.40 -11.75
C THR A 85 3.33 -33.99 -13.15
N VAL A 86 4.37 -34.23 -13.95
CA VAL A 86 4.21 -34.86 -15.28
C VAL A 86 3.74 -36.32 -15.13
N ALA A 87 4.32 -37.08 -14.21
CA ALA A 87 3.96 -38.47 -13.98
C ALA A 87 2.48 -38.64 -13.57
N ILE A 88 2.01 -37.84 -12.61
CA ILE A 88 0.60 -37.85 -12.18
C ILE A 88 -0.30 -37.29 -13.27
N GLY A 89 0.11 -36.22 -13.97
CA GLY A 89 -0.64 -35.68 -15.11
C GLY A 89 -0.89 -36.71 -16.22
N LEU A 90 0.02 -37.66 -16.39
CA LEU A 90 -0.10 -38.75 -17.35
C LEU A 90 -0.76 -40.02 -16.77
N ALA A 91 -1.09 -40.07 -15.48
CA ALA A 91 -1.66 -41.20 -14.75
C ALA A 91 -3.15 -41.45 -15.04
N GLN A 92 -3.59 -41.21 -16.27
CA GLN A 92 -4.96 -41.47 -16.71
C GLN A 92 -5.01 -41.90 -18.17
N ILE A 93 -6.12 -42.53 -18.53
CA ILE A 93 -6.48 -42.76 -19.92
C ILE A 93 -6.99 -41.45 -20.53
N GLY A 94 -6.51 -41.14 -21.74
CA GLY A 94 -7.01 -40.00 -22.52
C GLY A 94 -8.25 -40.36 -23.33
N GLU A 95 -9.08 -39.36 -23.63
CA GLU A 95 -10.38 -39.50 -24.32
C GLU A 95 -10.28 -40.19 -25.70
N PHE A 96 -9.15 -40.01 -26.39
CA PHE A 96 -8.88 -40.66 -27.68
C PHE A 96 -8.88 -42.19 -27.60
N SER A 97 -8.61 -42.76 -26.43
CA SER A 97 -8.59 -44.20 -26.23
C SER A 97 -9.98 -44.82 -26.37
N PHE A 98 -11.04 -44.08 -26.02
CA PHE A 98 -12.43 -44.55 -26.20
C PHE A 98 -12.80 -44.63 -27.68
N ILE A 99 -12.44 -43.60 -28.45
CA ILE A 99 -12.69 -43.55 -29.90
C ILE A 99 -11.95 -44.71 -30.58
N LEU A 100 -10.68 -44.92 -30.24
CA LEU A 100 -9.87 -45.98 -30.83
C LEU A 100 -10.38 -47.37 -30.43
N SER A 101 -10.79 -47.54 -29.18
CA SER A 101 -11.38 -48.78 -28.66
C SER A 101 -12.68 -49.13 -29.37
N GLU A 102 -13.58 -48.16 -29.54
CA GLU A 102 -14.86 -48.37 -30.24
C GLU A 102 -14.64 -48.68 -31.72
N LEU A 103 -13.72 -47.98 -32.38
CA LEU A 103 -13.37 -48.27 -33.77
C LEU A 103 -12.78 -49.68 -33.91
N ALA A 104 -11.85 -50.06 -33.02
CA ALA A 104 -11.26 -51.39 -33.01
C ALA A 104 -12.30 -52.49 -32.77
N ARG A 105 -13.29 -52.25 -31.91
CA ARG A 105 -14.43 -53.14 -31.66
C ARG A 105 -15.30 -53.28 -32.91
N GLN A 106 -15.64 -52.18 -33.59
CA GLN A 106 -16.42 -52.18 -34.84
C GLN A 106 -15.74 -52.98 -35.96
N TYR A 107 -14.43 -52.85 -36.10
CA TYR A 107 -13.64 -53.62 -37.06
C TYR A 107 -13.26 -55.03 -36.57
N LYS A 108 -13.77 -55.47 -35.41
CA LYS A 108 -13.47 -56.78 -34.79
C LYS A 108 -11.98 -57.03 -34.52
N LEU A 109 -11.20 -55.95 -34.37
CA LEU A 109 -9.79 -55.99 -33.97
C LEU A 109 -9.64 -56.11 -32.45
N MET A 110 -10.69 -55.79 -31.70
CA MET A 110 -10.72 -55.85 -30.24
C MET A 110 -11.95 -56.64 -29.76
N PRO A 111 -11.79 -57.66 -28.90
CA PRO A 111 -12.91 -58.32 -28.23
C PRO A 111 -13.66 -57.37 -27.28
N ASP A 112 -14.95 -57.61 -27.06
CA ASP A 112 -15.78 -56.79 -26.14
C ASP A 112 -15.21 -56.73 -24.72
N ALA A 113 -14.59 -57.81 -24.25
CA ALA A 113 -13.90 -57.83 -22.96
C ALA A 113 -12.76 -56.79 -22.89
N GLY A 114 -12.02 -56.57 -23.99
CA GLY A 114 -10.96 -55.56 -24.05
C GLY A 114 -11.53 -54.14 -24.02
N HIS A 115 -12.65 -53.92 -24.72
CA HIS A 115 -13.37 -52.64 -24.69
C HIS A 115 -13.86 -52.31 -23.28
N ASN A 116 -14.50 -53.28 -22.61
CA ASN A 116 -15.03 -53.11 -21.25
C ASN A 116 -13.95 -52.86 -20.21
N VAL A 117 -12.79 -53.54 -20.30
CA VAL A 117 -11.62 -53.26 -19.43
C VAL A 117 -11.14 -51.83 -19.63
N LEU A 118 -11.05 -51.36 -20.88
CA LEU A 118 -10.57 -50.03 -21.20
C LEU A 118 -11.53 -48.96 -20.66
N VAL A 119 -12.84 -49.11 -20.88
CA VAL A 119 -13.87 -48.18 -20.38
C VAL A 119 -13.85 -48.13 -18.85
N ALA A 120 -13.88 -49.28 -18.18
CA ALA A 120 -13.85 -49.36 -16.72
C ALA A 120 -12.57 -48.74 -16.12
N SER A 121 -11.41 -49.09 -16.69
CA SER A 121 -10.12 -48.55 -16.21
C SER A 121 -10.01 -47.04 -16.47
N ALA A 122 -10.58 -46.55 -17.57
CA ALA A 122 -10.56 -45.13 -17.90
C ALA A 122 -11.40 -44.32 -16.90
N ILE A 123 -12.63 -44.72 -16.63
CA ILE A 123 -13.52 -44.05 -15.66
C ILE A 123 -12.88 -44.03 -14.27
N ILE A 124 -12.35 -45.17 -13.81
CA ILE A 124 -11.69 -45.26 -12.51
C ILE A 124 -10.43 -44.38 -12.48
N SER A 125 -9.58 -44.42 -13.51
CA SER A 125 -8.36 -43.62 -13.55
C SER A 125 -8.64 -42.11 -13.57
N ILE A 126 -9.63 -41.65 -14.36
CA ILE A 126 -10.05 -40.25 -14.43
C ILE A 126 -10.62 -39.80 -13.07
N THR A 127 -11.40 -40.66 -12.40
CA THR A 127 -11.99 -40.35 -11.09
C THR A 127 -10.93 -40.28 -9.99
N VAL A 128 -9.94 -41.17 -10.02
CA VAL A 128 -8.88 -41.24 -9.00
C VAL A 128 -7.81 -40.17 -9.22
N ASN A 129 -7.56 -39.72 -10.44
CA ASN A 129 -6.48 -38.79 -10.77
C ASN A 129 -6.53 -37.45 -9.98
N PRO A 130 -7.67 -36.75 -9.83
CA PRO A 130 -7.76 -35.55 -8.98
C PRO A 130 -7.35 -35.82 -7.52
N LEU A 131 -7.65 -37.01 -6.98
CA LEU A 131 -7.26 -37.39 -5.62
C LEU A 131 -5.75 -37.61 -5.52
N ILE A 132 -5.13 -38.24 -6.53
CA ILE A 132 -3.66 -38.39 -6.61
C ILE A 132 -3.00 -37.01 -6.72
N PHE A 133 -3.53 -36.10 -7.56
CA PHE A 133 -3.04 -34.72 -7.67
C PHE A 133 -3.12 -33.96 -6.33
N ARG A 134 -4.21 -34.12 -5.58
CA ARG A 134 -4.36 -33.52 -4.25
C ARG A 134 -3.36 -34.11 -3.24
N ALA A 135 -2.93 -35.35 -3.44
CA ALA A 135 -1.91 -36.01 -2.62
C ALA A 135 -0.47 -35.67 -3.03
N LEU A 136 -0.24 -35.01 -4.16
CA LEU A 136 1.10 -34.68 -4.67
C LEU A 136 2.04 -34.05 -3.62
N PRO A 137 1.63 -33.02 -2.85
CA PRO A 137 2.52 -32.44 -1.83
C PRO A 137 2.97 -33.47 -0.78
N ARG A 138 2.05 -34.36 -0.35
CA ARG A 138 2.36 -35.41 0.62
C ARG A 138 3.30 -36.47 0.06
N ILE A 139 3.13 -36.82 -1.22
CA ILE A 139 4.01 -37.76 -1.93
C ILE A 139 5.42 -37.17 -2.04
N GLU A 140 5.52 -35.87 -2.38
CA GLU A 140 6.78 -35.15 -2.44
C GLU A 140 7.48 -35.14 -1.07
N ASP A 141 6.77 -34.79 0.00
CA ASP A 141 7.32 -34.77 1.37
C ASP A 141 7.80 -36.16 1.82
N TRP A 142 7.04 -37.21 1.50
CA TRP A 142 7.44 -38.59 1.78
C TRP A 142 8.71 -38.98 1.02
N LEU A 143 8.82 -38.59 -0.25
CA LEU A 143 9.98 -38.88 -1.07
C LEU A 143 11.22 -38.10 -0.59
N ARG A 144 11.06 -36.86 -0.11
CA ARG A 144 12.12 -36.06 0.53
C ARG A 144 12.70 -36.75 1.77
N LYS A 145 11.87 -37.47 2.54
CA LYS A 145 12.33 -38.26 3.70
C LYS A 145 13.17 -39.48 3.33
N GLN A 146 13.22 -39.87 2.05
CA GLN A 146 14.01 -40.99 1.55
C GLN A 146 15.26 -40.48 0.81
N PRO A 147 16.37 -40.22 1.51
CA PRO A 147 17.53 -39.52 0.93
C PRO A 147 18.17 -40.24 -0.27
N LYS A 148 18.12 -41.58 -0.32
CA LYS A 148 18.64 -42.37 -1.45
C LYS A 148 17.81 -42.20 -2.73
N LEU A 149 16.48 -42.24 -2.63
CA LEU A 149 15.62 -42.02 -3.80
C LEU A 149 15.62 -40.56 -4.24
N TRP A 150 15.58 -39.64 -3.27
CA TRP A 150 15.62 -38.21 -3.55
C TRP A 150 16.89 -37.82 -4.31
N SER A 151 18.05 -38.25 -3.82
CA SER A 151 19.33 -37.97 -4.51
C SER A 151 19.46 -38.67 -5.87
N LEU A 152 18.88 -39.86 -6.05
CA LEU A 152 18.90 -40.56 -7.34
C LEU A 152 18.05 -39.85 -8.39
N LEU A 153 16.85 -39.39 -8.01
CA LEU A 153 15.93 -38.68 -8.92
C LEU A 153 16.35 -37.22 -9.14
N ASN A 154 16.88 -36.55 -8.11
CA ASN A 154 17.25 -35.14 -8.17
C ASN A 154 18.71 -34.90 -8.56
N GLY A 155 19.59 -35.90 -8.45
CA GLY A 155 21.04 -35.71 -8.62
C GLY A 155 21.47 -35.21 -9.99
N ARG A 156 20.73 -35.55 -11.07
CA ARG A 156 20.97 -34.95 -12.39
C ARG A 156 20.48 -33.51 -12.48
N ALA A 157 19.34 -33.21 -11.88
CA ALA A 157 18.82 -31.85 -11.80
C ALA A 157 19.75 -30.95 -10.98
N GLU A 158 20.28 -31.45 -9.86
CA GLU A 158 21.29 -30.78 -9.03
C GLU A 158 22.60 -30.58 -9.78
N ARG A 159 23.10 -31.58 -10.53
CA ARG A 159 24.29 -31.40 -11.38
C ARG A 159 24.07 -30.40 -12.50
N ARG A 160 22.88 -30.38 -13.11
CA ARG A 160 22.50 -29.39 -14.13
C ARG A 160 22.44 -27.99 -13.51
N ALA A 161 21.77 -27.84 -12.37
CA ALA A 161 21.72 -26.60 -11.61
C ALA A 161 23.12 -26.13 -11.17
N ALA A 162 23.98 -27.03 -10.71
CA ALA A 162 25.36 -26.73 -10.33
C ALA A 162 26.25 -26.34 -11.52
N LYS A 163 26.00 -26.88 -12.72
CA LYS A 163 26.65 -26.41 -13.96
C LYS A 163 26.13 -25.04 -14.41
N MET A 164 24.85 -24.75 -14.17
CA MET A 164 24.19 -23.48 -14.51
C MET A 164 24.44 -22.37 -13.49
N ASN A 165 24.81 -22.75 -12.27
CA ASN A 165 25.33 -21.86 -11.24
C ASN A 165 26.83 -22.18 -11.06
N PRO A 166 27.69 -21.95 -12.07
CA PRO A 166 29.08 -22.36 -12.00
C PRO A 166 29.79 -21.64 -10.84
N LEU A 167 30.02 -22.40 -9.76
CA LEU A 167 30.92 -22.12 -8.63
C LEU A 167 30.59 -20.83 -7.86
N THR A 168 30.05 -20.85 -6.63
CA THR A 168 30.78 -21.08 -5.35
C THR A 168 32.19 -20.47 -5.19
N THR A 169 32.82 -19.83 -6.19
CA THR A 169 34.18 -19.26 -6.08
C THR A 169 34.41 -18.00 -6.94
N GLY A 170 33.39 -17.16 -7.14
CA GLY A 170 33.59 -15.75 -7.54
C GLY A 170 33.33 -14.81 -6.36
N PRO A 171 34.01 -13.65 -6.24
CA PRO A 171 33.83 -12.70 -5.12
C PRO A 171 32.46 -11.98 -5.06
N VAL A 172 31.41 -12.51 -5.68
CA VAL A 172 30.25 -11.73 -6.16
C VAL A 172 28.94 -11.98 -5.37
N HIS A 173 28.91 -12.91 -4.41
CA HIS A 173 27.70 -13.19 -3.59
C HIS A 173 27.76 -12.64 -2.16
N THR A 174 28.82 -11.92 -1.84
CA THR A 174 28.87 -10.98 -0.73
C THR A 174 28.66 -9.60 -1.31
N ALA A 175 27.88 -8.75 -0.63
CA ALA A 175 27.89 -7.34 -0.98
C ALA A 175 29.35 -6.86 -1.01
N GLU A 176 29.71 -6.02 -1.98
CA GLU A 176 31.01 -5.34 -1.97
C GLU A 176 31.22 -4.70 -0.60
N GLU A 177 32.47 -4.62 -0.10
CA GLU A 177 32.75 -4.10 1.24
C GLU A 177 32.00 -2.78 1.51
N GLY A 178 31.05 -2.82 2.45
CA GLY A 178 30.21 -1.68 2.83
C GLY A 178 28.80 -1.59 2.19
N LYS A 179 28.50 -2.36 1.14
CA LYS A 179 27.15 -2.38 0.53
C LYS A 179 26.21 -3.34 1.26
N ARG A 180 24.91 -3.08 1.17
CA ARG A 180 23.86 -3.98 1.69
C ARG A 180 23.43 -4.95 0.59
N LEU A 181 23.29 -6.23 0.95
CA LEU A 181 22.81 -7.27 0.04
C LEU A 181 21.27 -7.32 0.03
N ALA A 182 20.68 -7.35 -1.15
CA ALA A 182 19.26 -7.59 -1.37
C ALA A 182 19.04 -8.78 -2.33
N ILE A 183 18.17 -9.72 -1.97
CA ILE A 183 17.81 -10.85 -2.83
C ILE A 183 16.50 -10.52 -3.55
N VAL A 184 16.46 -10.63 -4.87
CA VAL A 184 15.25 -10.40 -5.68
C VAL A 184 14.75 -11.74 -6.20
N VAL A 185 13.57 -12.17 -5.78
CA VAL A 185 12.96 -13.43 -6.20
C VAL A 185 11.96 -13.15 -7.32
N GLY A 186 12.25 -13.71 -8.49
CA GLY A 186 11.55 -13.46 -9.75
C GLY A 186 12.08 -12.21 -10.47
N TYR A 187 12.38 -12.37 -11.75
CA TYR A 187 12.90 -11.33 -12.65
C TYR A 187 11.94 -11.07 -13.82
N GLY A 188 10.64 -11.05 -13.51
CA GLY A 188 9.61 -10.54 -14.41
C GLY A 188 9.63 -9.00 -14.50
N PRO A 189 8.60 -8.36 -15.08
CA PRO A 189 8.55 -6.91 -15.23
C PRO A 189 8.78 -6.15 -13.91
N VAL A 190 8.10 -6.56 -12.83
CA VAL A 190 8.27 -5.94 -11.51
C VAL A 190 9.64 -6.25 -10.91
N GLY A 191 10.10 -7.50 -10.99
CA GLY A 191 11.40 -7.92 -10.47
C GLY A 191 12.58 -7.21 -11.14
N ARG A 192 12.51 -7.00 -12.46
CA ARG A 192 13.50 -6.25 -13.23
C ARG A 192 13.57 -4.79 -12.77
N SER A 193 12.43 -4.11 -12.64
CA SER A 193 12.39 -2.72 -12.15
C SER A 193 12.93 -2.61 -10.74
N VAL A 194 12.54 -3.52 -9.83
CA VAL A 194 13.06 -3.55 -8.45
C VAL A 194 14.57 -3.76 -8.44
N HIS A 195 15.08 -4.75 -9.19
CA HIS A 195 16.51 -5.02 -9.29
C HIS A 195 17.29 -3.78 -9.73
N HIS A 196 16.83 -3.12 -10.79
CA HIS A 196 17.50 -1.94 -11.34
C HIS A 196 17.53 -0.77 -10.34
N VAL A 197 16.38 -0.41 -9.77
CA VAL A 197 16.26 0.69 -8.80
C VAL A 197 17.11 0.44 -7.54
N LEU A 198 17.17 -0.81 -7.07
CA LEU A 198 18.01 -1.16 -5.92
C LEU A 198 19.51 -1.06 -6.23
N GLN A 199 19.93 -1.42 -7.44
CA GLN A 199 21.32 -1.25 -7.86
C GLN A 199 21.71 0.22 -8.01
N GLU A 200 20.85 1.05 -8.59
CA GLU A 200 21.05 2.50 -8.70
C GLU A 200 21.15 3.15 -7.31
N ALA A 201 20.40 2.66 -6.33
CA ALA A 201 20.48 3.07 -4.93
C ALA A 201 21.73 2.53 -4.19
N GLY A 202 22.62 1.81 -4.87
CA GLY A 202 23.89 1.32 -4.33
C GLY A 202 23.80 0.00 -3.55
N LEU A 203 22.70 -0.75 -3.63
CA LEU A 203 22.62 -2.10 -3.06
C LEU A 203 23.24 -3.14 -4.00
N SER A 204 23.88 -4.15 -3.42
CA SER A 204 24.26 -5.35 -4.16
C SER A 204 23.02 -6.25 -4.26
N THR A 205 22.65 -6.65 -5.47
CA THR A 205 21.47 -7.49 -5.70
C THR A 205 21.85 -8.88 -6.20
N VAL A 206 21.14 -9.91 -5.72
CA VAL A 206 21.21 -11.28 -6.26
C VAL A 206 19.81 -11.69 -6.71
N VAL A 207 19.68 -12.07 -7.97
CA VAL A 207 18.40 -12.47 -8.57
C VAL A 207 18.24 -13.98 -8.48
N ILE A 208 17.06 -14.46 -8.07
CA ILE A 208 16.69 -15.89 -8.16
C ILE A 208 15.52 -16.01 -9.14
N ASP A 209 15.68 -16.81 -10.19
CA ASP A 209 14.60 -17.08 -11.15
C ASP A 209 14.58 -18.55 -11.59
N MET A 210 13.40 -19.00 -12.03
CA MET A 210 13.16 -20.35 -12.57
C MET A 210 13.33 -20.43 -14.09
N ASN A 211 13.47 -19.28 -14.77
CA ASN A 211 13.75 -19.18 -16.19
C ASN A 211 15.27 -19.16 -16.43
N MET A 212 15.76 -20.21 -17.08
CA MET A 212 17.16 -20.40 -17.42
C MET A 212 17.69 -19.33 -18.37
N ASP A 213 16.89 -18.88 -19.34
CA ASP A 213 17.30 -17.87 -20.32
C ASP A 213 17.53 -16.52 -19.63
N THR A 214 16.65 -16.18 -18.68
CA THR A 214 16.78 -14.97 -17.86
C THR A 214 18.05 -14.99 -17.00
N VAL A 215 18.31 -16.11 -16.32
CA VAL A 215 19.51 -16.24 -15.48
C VAL A 215 20.78 -16.19 -16.32
N SER A 216 20.79 -16.88 -17.47
CA SER A 216 21.94 -16.91 -18.37
C SER A 216 22.25 -15.52 -18.95
N ALA A 217 21.22 -14.76 -19.32
CA ALA A 217 21.38 -13.38 -19.80
C ALA A 217 21.98 -12.48 -18.71
N LEU A 218 21.46 -12.53 -17.49
CA LEU A 218 21.98 -11.76 -16.35
C LEU A 218 23.44 -12.11 -16.04
N GLN A 219 23.78 -13.40 -16.02
CA GLN A 219 25.16 -13.84 -15.79
C GLN A 219 26.10 -13.39 -16.91
N ALA A 220 25.64 -13.38 -18.18
CA ALA A 220 26.41 -12.86 -19.30
C ALA A 220 26.67 -11.34 -19.21
N GLU A 221 25.77 -10.60 -18.56
CA GLU A 221 25.92 -9.18 -18.22
C GLU A 221 26.77 -8.95 -16.95
N GLY A 222 27.32 -10.01 -16.34
CA GLY A 222 28.10 -9.93 -15.11
C GLY A 222 27.26 -9.74 -13.84
N GLN A 223 25.94 -9.90 -13.94
CA GLN A 223 25.00 -9.74 -12.83
C GLN A 223 24.87 -11.04 -12.02
N ALA A 224 24.73 -10.91 -10.70
CA ALA A 224 24.56 -12.05 -9.83
C ALA A 224 23.14 -12.64 -9.97
N ALA A 225 23.02 -13.79 -10.62
CA ALA A 225 21.76 -14.51 -10.78
C ALA A 225 21.91 -16.01 -10.53
N ILE A 226 20.89 -16.61 -9.91
CA ILE A 226 20.83 -18.01 -9.52
C ILE A 226 19.59 -18.64 -10.17
N TYR A 227 19.81 -19.75 -10.86
CA TYR A 227 18.73 -20.60 -11.33
C TYR A 227 18.23 -21.50 -10.20
N GLY A 228 16.96 -21.38 -9.81
CA GLY A 228 16.36 -22.27 -8.82
C GLY A 228 15.03 -21.79 -8.22
N ASP A 229 14.37 -22.71 -7.53
CA ASP A 229 13.11 -22.44 -6.81
C ASP A 229 13.45 -21.82 -5.45
N ALA A 230 13.11 -20.55 -5.27
CA ALA A 230 13.38 -19.82 -4.02
C ALA A 230 12.60 -20.36 -2.81
N SER A 231 11.63 -21.27 -2.98
CA SER A 231 11.02 -21.98 -1.85
C SER A 231 11.95 -23.05 -1.26
N ASN A 232 13.01 -23.43 -1.98
CA ASN A 232 14.04 -24.32 -1.50
C ASN A 232 15.10 -23.54 -0.70
N GLN A 233 15.27 -23.92 0.56
CA GLN A 233 16.23 -23.29 1.46
C GLN A 233 17.66 -23.29 0.91
N GLY A 234 18.08 -24.37 0.23
CA GLY A 234 19.42 -24.44 -0.34
C GLY A 234 19.69 -23.38 -1.42
N VAL A 235 18.66 -22.99 -2.18
CA VAL A 235 18.77 -21.92 -3.19
C VAL A 235 18.88 -20.55 -2.51
N LEU A 236 18.10 -20.31 -1.45
CA LEU A 236 18.18 -19.09 -0.65
C LEU A 236 19.55 -18.97 0.05
N GLU A 237 20.06 -20.05 0.62
CA GLU A 237 21.40 -20.06 1.23
C GLU A 237 22.50 -19.73 0.23
N GLN A 238 22.42 -20.30 -0.99
CA GLN A 238 23.34 -19.97 -2.08
C GLN A 238 23.26 -18.49 -2.49
N ALA A 239 22.07 -17.88 -2.42
CA ALA A 239 21.86 -16.46 -2.67
C ALA A 239 22.40 -15.54 -1.56
N GLY A 240 22.97 -16.09 -0.49
CA GLY A 240 23.53 -15.31 0.61
C GLY A 240 22.48 -14.86 1.63
N MET A 241 21.35 -15.58 1.75
CA MET A 241 20.22 -15.21 2.62
C MET A 241 20.62 -14.87 4.07
N LYS A 242 21.61 -15.56 4.64
CA LYS A 242 22.09 -15.30 6.01
C LYS A 242 22.71 -13.91 6.20
N LYS A 243 23.23 -13.30 5.13
CA LYS A 243 23.85 -11.96 5.12
C LYS A 243 22.97 -10.91 4.44
N ALA A 244 21.84 -11.31 3.86
CA ALA A 244 20.95 -10.41 3.15
C ALA A 244 20.24 -9.47 4.13
N SER A 245 20.21 -8.19 3.77
CA SER A 245 19.43 -7.19 4.50
C SER A 245 17.95 -7.25 4.12
N HIS A 246 17.68 -7.52 2.84
CA HIS A 246 16.35 -7.53 2.26
C HIS A 246 16.17 -8.74 1.35
N ILE A 247 14.96 -9.28 1.31
CA ILE A 247 14.50 -10.13 0.22
C ILE A 247 13.21 -9.55 -0.34
N VAL A 248 13.15 -9.40 -1.66
CA VAL A 248 12.00 -8.87 -2.38
C VAL A 248 11.38 -9.98 -3.21
N VAL A 249 10.18 -10.43 -2.83
CA VAL A 249 9.46 -11.52 -3.51
C VAL A 249 8.48 -10.93 -4.52
N THR A 250 8.78 -11.06 -5.81
CA THR A 250 7.98 -10.43 -6.89
C THR A 250 7.12 -11.42 -7.67
N LEU A 251 7.03 -12.67 -7.19
CA LEU A 251 6.25 -13.74 -7.80
C LEU A 251 4.75 -13.42 -7.81
N PRO A 252 4.04 -13.61 -8.95
CA PRO A 252 2.62 -13.30 -9.06
C PRO A 252 1.70 -14.34 -8.40
N ASN A 253 2.20 -15.55 -8.13
CA ASN A 253 1.39 -16.69 -7.69
C ASN A 253 1.43 -16.85 -6.17
N GLY A 254 0.26 -16.82 -5.52
CA GLY A 254 0.12 -16.75 -4.06
C GLY A 254 0.78 -17.92 -3.31
N SER A 255 0.54 -19.16 -3.73
CA SER A 255 1.06 -20.35 -3.03
C SER A 255 2.59 -20.44 -3.05
N HIS A 256 3.23 -20.10 -4.19
CA HIS A 256 4.69 -20.06 -4.29
C HIS A 256 5.28 -18.92 -3.47
N ARG A 257 4.63 -17.76 -3.47
CA ARG A 257 5.04 -16.59 -2.68
C ARG A 257 5.02 -16.89 -1.18
N SER A 258 3.93 -17.44 -0.64
CA SER A 258 3.85 -17.81 0.78
C SER A 258 4.94 -18.83 1.15
N ALA A 259 5.20 -19.82 0.29
CA ALA A 259 6.27 -20.80 0.52
C ALA A 259 7.68 -20.15 0.59
N VAL A 260 7.98 -19.19 -0.29
CA VAL A 260 9.25 -18.44 -0.26
C VAL A 260 9.36 -17.61 1.02
N VAL A 261 8.29 -16.94 1.45
CA VAL A 261 8.27 -16.14 2.68
C VAL A 261 8.57 -17.01 3.89
N THR A 262 7.88 -18.15 4.03
CA THR A 262 8.12 -19.10 5.12
C THR A 262 9.54 -19.67 5.08
N ALA A 263 10.03 -20.08 3.91
CA ALA A 263 11.39 -20.60 3.76
C ALA A 263 12.45 -19.55 4.11
N SER A 264 12.23 -18.29 3.74
CA SER A 264 13.13 -17.16 4.03
C SER A 264 13.19 -16.87 5.53
N ARG A 265 12.03 -16.82 6.19
CA ARG A 265 11.95 -16.58 7.64
C ARG A 265 12.57 -17.71 8.45
N ALA A 266 12.47 -18.96 7.97
CA ALA A 266 13.12 -20.11 8.60
C ALA A 266 14.66 -20.06 8.57
N ILE A 267 15.26 -19.34 7.61
CA ILE A 267 16.73 -19.18 7.50
C ILE A 267 17.23 -17.96 8.29
N SER A 268 16.47 -16.86 8.28
CA SER A 268 16.87 -15.61 8.94
C SER A 268 15.69 -14.91 9.61
N GLU A 269 15.81 -14.68 10.93
CA GLU A 269 14.83 -13.94 11.73
C GLU A 269 14.93 -12.42 11.52
N THR A 270 16.07 -11.91 11.06
CA THR A 270 16.36 -10.46 10.99
C THR A 270 16.17 -9.86 9.61
N VAL A 271 16.15 -10.68 8.55
CA VAL A 271 15.97 -10.20 7.18
C VAL A 271 14.61 -9.51 7.00
N ARG A 272 14.61 -8.38 6.27
CA ARG A 272 13.36 -7.70 5.91
C ARG A 272 12.78 -8.32 4.65
N ILE A 273 11.59 -8.91 4.78
CA ILE A 273 10.91 -9.62 3.69
C ILE A 273 9.85 -8.69 3.10
N VAL A 274 10.07 -8.20 1.88
CA VAL A 274 9.13 -7.34 1.15
C VAL A 274 8.48 -8.16 0.06
N VAL A 275 7.15 -8.14 -0.02
CA VAL A 275 6.41 -9.06 -0.86
C VAL A 275 5.45 -8.32 -1.77
N ARG A 276 5.47 -8.62 -3.07
CA ARG A 276 4.41 -8.22 -3.99
C ARG A 276 3.21 -9.13 -3.75
N ALA A 277 2.02 -8.55 -3.57
CA ALA A 277 0.74 -9.25 -3.44
C ALA A 277 -0.25 -8.73 -4.50
N ARG A 278 -1.17 -9.59 -4.97
CA ARG A 278 -2.15 -9.15 -5.97
C ARG A 278 -3.33 -8.46 -5.30
N TYR A 279 -3.82 -9.09 -4.22
CA TYR A 279 -5.00 -8.65 -3.49
C TYR A 279 -4.64 -8.28 -2.05
N LEU A 280 -5.29 -7.26 -1.50
CA LEU A 280 -5.11 -6.80 -0.12
C LEU A 280 -5.54 -7.86 0.89
N ARG A 281 -6.49 -8.73 0.55
CA ARG A 281 -6.94 -9.82 1.43
C ARG A 281 -5.82 -10.83 1.75
N GLU A 282 -4.75 -10.87 0.95
CA GLU A 282 -3.60 -11.76 1.18
C GLU A 282 -2.68 -11.25 2.32
N ARG A 283 -2.90 -10.02 2.81
CA ARG A 283 -2.06 -9.36 3.81
C ARG A 283 -1.83 -10.21 5.05
N GLU A 284 -2.91 -10.66 5.68
CA GLU A 284 -2.86 -11.37 6.95
C GLU A 284 -2.08 -12.70 6.82
N GLU A 285 -2.27 -13.42 5.70
CA GLU A 285 -1.51 -14.65 5.43
C GLU A 285 -0.02 -14.37 5.28
N LEU A 286 0.35 -13.32 4.55
CA LEU A 286 1.75 -12.95 4.31
C LEU A 286 2.44 -12.46 5.59
N GLU A 287 1.77 -11.65 6.39
CA GLU A 287 2.28 -11.17 7.69
C GLU A 287 2.44 -12.34 8.67
N ARG A 288 1.44 -13.24 8.78
CA ARG A 288 1.57 -14.48 9.56
C ARG A 288 2.70 -15.38 9.06
N GLY A 289 2.97 -15.38 7.75
CA GLY A 289 4.09 -16.09 7.14
C GLY A 289 5.47 -15.50 7.48
N GLY A 290 5.51 -14.29 8.04
CA GLY A 290 6.73 -13.58 8.43
C GLY A 290 7.16 -12.47 7.46
N ALA A 291 6.30 -12.06 6.52
CA ALA A 291 6.57 -10.91 5.67
C ALA A 291 6.66 -9.63 6.53
N SER A 292 7.66 -8.80 6.26
CA SER A 292 7.86 -7.52 6.95
C SER A 292 7.06 -6.38 6.33
N ALA A 293 6.75 -6.49 5.03
CA ALA A 293 5.89 -5.57 4.30
C ALA A 293 5.30 -6.27 3.07
N ALA A 294 4.11 -5.86 2.67
CA ALA A 294 3.47 -6.27 1.43
C ALA A 294 3.07 -5.05 0.60
N VAL A 295 3.31 -5.11 -0.70
CA VAL A 295 2.86 -4.12 -1.69
C VAL A 295 1.78 -4.75 -2.53
N PHE A 296 0.59 -4.14 -2.56
CA PHE A 296 -0.59 -4.69 -3.22
C PHE A 296 -0.81 -4.06 -4.58
N GLU A 297 -0.84 -4.89 -5.62
CA GLU A 297 -1.05 -4.44 -7.00
C GLU A 297 -2.35 -3.67 -7.17
N GLU A 298 -3.46 -4.17 -6.60
CA GLU A 298 -4.76 -3.51 -6.76
C GLU A 298 -4.80 -2.12 -6.09
N ALA A 299 -4.15 -1.93 -4.92
CA ALA A 299 -4.08 -0.62 -4.30
C ALA A 299 -3.18 0.33 -5.07
N GLU A 300 -2.00 -0.13 -5.50
CA GLU A 300 -1.09 0.70 -6.28
C GLU A 300 -1.68 1.07 -7.65
N ALA A 301 -2.40 0.15 -8.29
CA ALA A 301 -3.13 0.43 -9.52
C ALA A 301 -4.28 1.42 -9.30
N ALA A 302 -5.06 1.28 -8.22
CA ALA A 302 -6.14 2.20 -7.90
C ALA A 302 -5.61 3.63 -7.67
N VAL A 303 -4.53 3.76 -6.89
CA VAL A 303 -3.85 5.05 -6.66
C VAL A 303 -3.29 5.62 -7.95
N ALA A 304 -2.67 4.81 -8.81
CA ALA A 304 -2.15 5.27 -10.09
C ALA A 304 -3.25 5.76 -11.04
N LEU A 305 -4.37 5.02 -11.14
CA LEU A 305 -5.53 5.41 -11.96
C LEU A 305 -6.18 6.69 -11.45
N ALA A 306 -6.40 6.80 -10.14
CA ALA A 306 -6.92 8.01 -9.52
C ALA A 306 -6.01 9.21 -9.78
N ARG A 307 -4.68 9.01 -9.75
CA ARG A 307 -3.71 10.06 -10.05
C ARG A 307 -3.84 10.59 -11.47
N LEU A 308 -4.01 9.70 -12.45
CA LEU A 308 -4.18 10.11 -13.85
C LEU A 308 -5.46 10.94 -14.03
N VAL A 309 -6.58 10.49 -13.47
CA VAL A 309 -7.86 11.23 -13.55
C VAL A 309 -7.78 12.59 -12.83
N LEU A 310 -7.13 12.65 -11.67
CA LEU A 310 -6.95 13.90 -10.93
C LEU A 310 -6.04 14.90 -11.65
N ALA A 311 -5.05 14.40 -12.40
CA ALA A 311 -4.20 15.25 -13.24
C ALA A 311 -5.00 15.88 -14.39
N ASP A 312 -5.93 15.14 -14.99
CA ASP A 312 -6.76 15.61 -16.11
C ASP A 312 -7.86 16.59 -15.68
N THR A 313 -8.29 16.54 -14.41
CA THR A 313 -9.41 17.34 -13.87
C THR A 313 -8.99 18.69 -13.29
N GLY A 314 -7.72 19.09 -13.43
CA GLY A 314 -7.22 20.40 -12.99
C GLY A 314 -7.06 20.54 -11.47
N VAL A 315 -7.13 19.45 -10.72
CA VAL A 315 -6.89 19.45 -9.27
C VAL A 315 -5.42 19.78 -9.00
N HIS A 316 -5.15 20.76 -8.13
CA HIS A 316 -3.78 21.11 -7.74
C HIS A 316 -2.97 19.87 -7.33
N ARG A 317 -1.78 19.71 -7.90
CA ARG A 317 -0.91 18.52 -7.75
C ARG A 317 -0.70 18.11 -6.29
N GLN A 318 -0.54 19.06 -5.37
CA GLN A 318 -0.41 18.78 -3.93
C GLN A 318 -1.71 18.26 -3.28
N ALA A 319 -2.88 18.78 -3.69
CA ALA A 319 -4.17 18.30 -3.18
C ALA A 319 -4.50 16.90 -3.74
N ALA A 320 -4.14 16.64 -4.99
CA ALA A 320 -4.23 15.32 -5.59
C ALA A 320 -3.30 14.33 -4.88
N GLU A 321 -2.02 14.69 -4.65
CA GLU A 321 -1.06 13.86 -3.92
C GLU A 321 -1.52 13.55 -2.49
N LYS A 322 -2.07 14.54 -1.76
CA LYS A 322 -2.64 14.32 -0.42
C LYS A 322 -3.82 13.34 -0.47
N LYS A 323 -4.81 13.56 -1.34
CA LYS A 323 -5.94 12.63 -1.51
C LYS A 323 -5.51 11.23 -1.91
N LEU A 324 -4.47 11.10 -2.73
CA LEU A 324 -3.92 9.80 -3.13
C LEU A 324 -3.17 9.10 -1.99
N GLN A 325 -2.48 9.86 -1.15
CA GLN A 325 -1.86 9.36 0.07
C GLN A 325 -2.94 8.85 1.03
N ASP A 326 -4.03 9.61 1.18
CA ASP A 326 -5.18 9.24 2.01
C ASP A 326 -5.87 7.99 1.45
N ILE A 327 -6.07 7.88 0.13
CA ILE A 327 -6.59 6.66 -0.51
C ILE A 327 -5.63 5.48 -0.31
N ARG A 328 -4.32 5.68 -0.43
CA ARG A 328 -3.35 4.60 -0.19
C ARG A 328 -3.42 4.13 1.26
N LEU A 329 -3.47 5.06 2.21
CA LEU A 329 -3.60 4.73 3.63
C LEU A 329 -4.95 4.05 3.89
N HIS A 330 -6.05 4.58 3.35
CA HIS A 330 -7.39 4.01 3.45
C HIS A 330 -7.45 2.62 2.86
N LEU A 331 -6.92 2.36 1.68
CA LEU A 331 -6.84 1.01 1.11
C LEU A 331 -6.01 0.09 2.00
N LEU A 332 -4.87 0.55 2.52
CA LEU A 332 -4.08 -0.22 3.49
C LEU A 332 -4.84 -0.47 4.81
N MET A 333 -5.84 0.37 5.15
CA MET A 333 -6.65 0.29 6.37
C MET A 333 -8.02 -0.40 6.17
N ASP A 334 -8.59 -0.40 4.97
CA ASP A 334 -9.95 -0.89 4.67
C ASP A 334 -10.07 -2.42 4.77
N ASN A 335 -8.94 -3.11 4.80
CA ASN A 335 -8.90 -4.54 5.09
C ASN A 335 -8.61 -4.88 6.57
N PHE A 336 -8.75 -3.92 7.49
CA PHE A 336 -8.76 -4.20 8.92
C PHE A 336 -10.01 -5.01 9.31
N SER A 337 -9.87 -6.33 9.31
CA SER A 337 -10.78 -7.25 10.00
C SER A 337 -10.64 -7.22 11.53
N ASN A 338 -9.96 -6.21 12.12
CA ASN A 338 -9.76 -6.13 13.57
C ASN A 338 -10.99 -5.57 14.33
N ILE A 339 -11.89 -4.83 13.68
CA ILE A 339 -13.06 -4.22 14.34
C ILE A 339 -14.04 -5.27 14.88
N ARG A 340 -14.12 -6.45 14.24
CA ARG A 340 -14.98 -7.56 14.71
C ARG A 340 -14.51 -8.19 16.03
N THR A 341 -13.31 -7.88 16.51
CA THR A 341 -12.71 -8.51 17.71
C THR A 341 -12.31 -7.53 18.81
N GLN A 342 -12.45 -6.22 18.59
CA GLN A 342 -12.13 -5.22 19.61
C GLN A 342 -13.27 -5.07 20.63
N ARG A 343 -12.86 -4.88 21.88
CA ARG A 343 -13.76 -4.72 23.03
C ARG A 343 -13.95 -3.26 23.38
N VAL A 344 -15.14 -2.90 23.85
CA VAL A 344 -15.49 -1.54 24.30
C VAL A 344 -14.45 -0.96 25.26
N GLY A 345 -13.94 -1.75 26.20
CA GLY A 345 -12.94 -1.31 27.18
C GLY A 345 -11.61 -0.85 26.60
N SER A 346 -11.27 -1.26 25.36
CA SER A 346 -10.05 -0.82 24.68
C SER A 346 -10.23 0.48 23.88
N ALA A 347 -11.47 0.89 23.62
CA ALA A 347 -11.82 2.10 22.86
C ALA A 347 -12.49 3.19 23.71
N MET A 348 -12.84 2.89 24.97
CA MET A 348 -13.48 3.85 25.87
C MET A 348 -12.54 4.97 26.31
N ILE A 349 -13.10 6.14 26.58
CA ILE A 349 -12.42 7.23 27.29
C ILE A 349 -12.44 6.88 28.79
N PRO A 350 -11.29 6.71 29.46
CA PRO A 350 -11.24 6.42 30.89
C PRO A 350 -11.93 7.53 31.70
N TRP A 351 -12.68 7.16 32.74
CA TRP A 351 -13.48 8.12 33.53
C TRP A 351 -12.66 9.29 34.09
N ALA A 352 -11.38 9.06 34.40
CA ALA A 352 -10.46 10.09 34.88
C ALA A 352 -10.23 11.24 33.87
N ASN A 353 -10.43 10.97 32.58
CA ASN A 353 -10.24 11.93 31.48
C ASN A 353 -11.57 12.54 31.00
N VAL A 354 -12.69 12.18 31.64
CA VAL A 354 -14.02 12.64 31.25
C VAL A 354 -14.32 13.98 31.93
N HIS A 355 -14.61 14.98 31.12
CA HIS A 355 -15.09 16.28 31.60
C HIS A 355 -16.58 16.19 31.91
N VAL A 356 -16.98 16.62 33.10
CA VAL A 356 -18.36 16.45 33.61
C VAL A 356 -18.98 17.77 34.06
N LEU A 357 -20.31 17.89 33.92
CA LEU A 357 -21.10 18.97 34.48
C LEU A 357 -21.72 18.56 35.81
N THR A 358 -21.78 19.47 36.77
CA THR A 358 -22.48 19.22 38.04
C THR A 358 -23.94 19.68 37.94
N ALA A 359 -24.89 18.85 38.36
CA ALA A 359 -26.33 19.13 38.24
C ALA A 359 -26.81 20.43 38.92
N ASN A 360 -26.06 20.94 39.92
CA ASN A 360 -26.40 22.18 40.64
C ASN A 360 -25.64 23.42 40.11
N SER A 361 -24.90 23.29 39.00
CA SER A 361 -24.20 24.42 38.39
C SER A 361 -25.17 25.47 37.85
N SER A 362 -24.84 26.76 38.05
CA SER A 362 -25.60 27.85 37.44
C SER A 362 -25.47 27.82 35.92
N TRP A 363 -26.51 28.30 35.23
CA TRP A 363 -26.54 28.39 33.76
C TRP A 363 -25.32 29.11 33.18
N GLN A 364 -24.89 30.22 33.80
CA GLN A 364 -23.73 30.99 33.38
C GLN A 364 -22.42 30.18 33.50
N SER A 365 -22.25 29.38 34.55
CA SER A 365 -21.08 28.53 34.71
C SER A 365 -21.05 27.40 33.69
N VAL A 366 -22.21 26.82 33.35
CA VAL A 366 -22.32 25.79 32.31
C VAL A 366 -21.96 26.37 30.94
N LEU A 367 -22.55 27.52 30.56
CA LEU A 367 -22.24 28.17 29.29
C LEU A 367 -20.76 28.57 29.17
N SER A 368 -20.17 29.06 30.26
CA SER A 368 -18.74 29.44 30.27
C SER A 368 -17.83 28.22 30.04
N LEU A 369 -18.14 27.10 30.69
CA LEU A 369 -17.36 25.87 30.54
C LEU A 369 -17.53 25.26 29.13
N VAL A 370 -18.75 25.23 28.61
CA VAL A 370 -19.07 24.73 27.26
C VAL A 370 -18.52 25.64 26.16
N ALA A 371 -18.35 26.94 26.41
CA ALA A 371 -17.73 27.86 25.46
C ALA A 371 -16.20 27.75 25.45
N GLN A 372 -15.58 27.39 26.58
CA GLN A 372 -14.14 27.17 26.69
C GLN A 372 -13.73 25.81 26.09
N GLU A 373 -14.54 24.79 26.32
CA GLU A 373 -14.26 23.41 25.95
C GLU A 373 -15.14 22.96 24.78
N ARG A 374 -14.53 22.51 23.67
CA ARG A 374 -15.26 22.17 22.43
C ARG A 374 -15.92 20.79 22.42
N PHE A 375 -16.46 20.34 23.56
CA PHE A 375 -17.15 19.05 23.63
C PHE A 375 -18.62 19.17 23.20
N SER A 376 -19.08 18.22 22.37
CA SER A 376 -20.47 18.14 21.92
C SER A 376 -21.42 17.48 22.93
N ARG A 377 -20.87 16.64 23.81
CA ARG A 377 -21.60 15.79 24.77
C ARG A 377 -20.98 15.91 26.16
N TRP A 378 -21.80 16.22 27.14
CA TRP A 378 -21.37 16.49 28.51
C TRP A 378 -22.06 15.56 29.50
N PRO A 379 -21.37 14.56 30.08
CA PRO A 379 -21.91 13.79 31.19
C PRO A 379 -22.24 14.68 32.38
N VAL A 380 -23.42 14.50 32.96
CA VAL A 380 -23.91 15.29 34.10
C VAL A 380 -23.88 14.40 35.35
N VAL A 381 -23.20 14.87 36.39
CA VAL A 381 -23.06 14.17 37.67
C VAL A 381 -23.83 14.87 38.78
N ASP A 382 -24.28 14.08 39.75
CA ASP A 382 -24.88 14.57 40.98
C ASP A 382 -23.85 15.26 41.88
N SER A 383 -24.23 16.38 42.51
CA SER A 383 -23.33 17.20 43.32
C SER A 383 -22.88 16.52 44.62
N ALA A 384 -23.70 15.66 45.21
CA ALA A 384 -23.41 15.00 46.49
C ALA A 384 -22.74 13.63 46.28
N THR A 385 -23.24 12.84 45.34
CA THR A 385 -22.80 11.45 45.13
C THR A 385 -21.78 11.29 44.01
N ARG A 386 -21.58 12.33 43.18
CA ARG A 386 -20.78 12.29 41.94
C ARG A 386 -21.14 11.16 40.97
N ARG A 387 -22.32 10.56 41.12
CA ARG A 387 -22.82 9.54 40.20
C ARG A 387 -23.38 10.20 38.94
N PRO A 388 -23.20 9.60 37.74
CA PRO A 388 -23.82 10.07 36.51
C PRO A 388 -25.34 10.06 36.64
N LYS A 389 -25.97 11.20 36.34
CA LYS A 389 -27.43 11.33 36.20
C LYS A 389 -27.88 11.23 34.75
N GLY A 390 -27.02 11.61 33.81
CA GLY A 390 -27.34 11.66 32.40
C GLY A 390 -26.25 12.35 31.59
N TYR A 391 -26.60 12.84 30.41
CA TYR A 391 -25.73 13.67 29.59
C TYR A 391 -26.51 14.81 28.94
N LEU A 392 -25.80 15.87 28.57
CA LEU A 392 -26.31 17.07 27.95
C LEU A 392 -25.64 17.28 26.59
N LEU A 393 -26.40 17.71 25.59
CA LEU A 393 -25.87 18.04 24.26
C LEU A 393 -25.67 19.55 24.15
N THR A 394 -24.49 19.97 23.68
CA THR A 394 -24.15 21.39 23.50
C THR A 394 -25.13 22.09 22.55
N LYS A 395 -25.61 21.41 21.52
CA LYS A 395 -26.63 21.96 20.60
C LYS A 395 -27.97 22.25 21.31
N ASP A 396 -28.34 21.45 22.31
CA ASP A 396 -29.60 21.62 23.05
C ASP A 396 -29.49 22.84 23.99
N LEU A 397 -28.29 23.13 24.51
CA LEU A 397 -27.98 24.35 25.24
C LEU A 397 -28.08 25.61 24.37
N ILE A 398 -27.50 25.57 23.16
CA ILE A 398 -27.49 26.70 22.22
C ILE A 398 -28.92 27.00 21.73
N ALA A 399 -29.74 25.98 21.52
CA ALA A 399 -31.13 26.14 21.10
C ALA A 399 -32.05 26.70 22.21
N ASN A 400 -31.67 26.55 23.49
CA ASN A 400 -32.46 27.02 24.63
C ASN A 400 -31.99 28.40 25.11
N THR A 401 -32.25 29.45 24.33
CA THR A 401 -31.83 30.83 24.64
C THR A 401 -32.68 31.54 25.70
N ALA A 402 -33.72 30.90 26.27
CA ALA A 402 -34.73 31.55 27.11
C ALA A 402 -34.98 30.90 28.49
N GLY A 403 -34.28 29.82 28.87
CA GLY A 403 -34.57 29.08 30.11
C GLY A 403 -33.36 28.90 31.04
N ASN A 404 -33.51 29.27 32.32
CA ASN A 404 -32.53 28.96 33.38
C ASN A 404 -32.55 27.48 33.82
N ASP A 405 -33.51 26.67 33.34
CA ASP A 405 -33.71 25.28 33.74
C ASP A 405 -33.12 24.30 32.71
N TRP A 406 -31.79 24.26 32.67
CA TRP A 406 -31.05 23.32 31.82
C TRP A 406 -31.10 21.87 32.32
N ALA A 407 -31.49 21.66 33.59
CA ALA A 407 -31.65 20.33 34.16
C ALA A 407 -32.71 19.50 33.42
N SER A 408 -33.73 20.17 32.86
CA SER A 408 -34.76 19.55 32.02
C SER A 408 -34.24 19.01 30.66
N LEU A 409 -33.07 19.46 30.21
CA LEU A 409 -32.44 19.05 28.96
C LEU A 409 -31.54 17.80 29.11
N VAL A 410 -31.36 17.31 30.33
CA VAL A 410 -30.50 16.17 30.62
C VAL A 410 -31.16 14.88 30.14
N ARG A 411 -30.45 14.14 29.28
CA ARG A 411 -30.88 12.86 28.71
C ARG A 411 -30.35 11.69 29.54
N PRO A 412 -31.06 10.55 29.61
CA PRO A 412 -30.58 9.39 30.33
C PRO A 412 -29.31 8.82 29.69
N LEU A 413 -28.32 8.48 30.52
CA LEU A 413 -27.08 7.85 30.08
C LEU A 413 -27.21 6.33 30.30
N LYS A 414 -27.22 5.56 29.21
CA LYS A 414 -27.31 4.10 29.24
C LYS A 414 -25.93 3.49 29.47
N SER A 415 -25.88 2.27 30.00
CA SER A 415 -24.63 1.57 30.28
C SER A 415 -24.36 0.39 29.36
N ILE A 416 -23.07 0.08 29.20
CA ILE A 416 -22.55 -1.04 28.41
C ILE A 416 -21.37 -1.69 29.13
N HIS A 417 -21.13 -2.97 28.86
CA HIS A 417 -20.07 -3.73 29.50
C HIS A 417 -18.74 -3.56 28.74
N PRO A 418 -17.57 -3.42 29.42
CA PRO A 418 -16.28 -3.22 28.76
C PRO A 418 -15.86 -4.38 27.84
N GLU A 419 -16.41 -5.57 28.06
CA GLU A 419 -16.10 -6.77 27.25
C GLU A 419 -17.00 -6.92 26.01
N ASP A 420 -17.98 -6.03 25.85
CA ASP A 420 -18.87 -6.06 24.69
C ASP A 420 -18.10 -5.73 23.41
N ASN A 421 -18.54 -6.31 22.29
CA ASN A 421 -17.93 -6.05 20.99
C ASN A 421 -18.32 -4.66 20.47
N ILE A 422 -17.35 -3.95 19.90
CA ILE A 422 -17.56 -2.61 19.33
C ILE A 422 -18.60 -2.60 18.21
N ASP A 423 -18.57 -3.61 17.32
CA ASP A 423 -19.51 -3.75 16.20
C ASP A 423 -20.98 -3.81 16.68
N SER A 424 -21.28 -4.72 17.61
CA SER A 424 -22.62 -4.83 18.20
C SER A 424 -23.02 -3.59 19.00
N THR A 425 -22.05 -2.93 19.62
CA THR A 425 -22.26 -1.67 20.36
C THR A 425 -22.68 -0.55 19.41
N LEU A 426 -21.98 -0.41 18.27
CA LEU A 426 -22.28 0.59 17.26
C LEU A 426 -23.67 0.40 16.66
N THR A 427 -24.01 -0.84 16.27
CA THR A 427 -25.34 -1.17 15.77
C THR A 427 -26.42 -0.79 16.78
N ARG A 428 -26.22 -1.14 18.05
CA ARG A 428 -27.15 -0.79 19.13
C ARG A 428 -27.25 0.73 19.36
N MET A 429 -26.15 1.46 19.28
CA MET A 429 -26.12 2.92 19.37
C MET A 429 -26.94 3.57 18.25
N GLN A 430 -26.81 3.05 17.01
CA GLN A 430 -27.55 3.53 15.85
C GLN A 430 -29.05 3.22 15.93
N GLU A 431 -29.41 1.98 16.29
CA GLU A 431 -30.82 1.56 16.45
C GLU A 431 -31.54 2.36 17.53
N GLU A 432 -30.86 2.62 18.65
CA GLU A 432 -31.44 3.33 19.79
C GLU A 432 -31.30 4.87 19.67
N GLY A 433 -30.62 5.39 18.64
CA GLY A 433 -30.32 6.81 18.47
C GLY A 433 -29.46 7.39 19.61
N ALA A 434 -28.69 6.54 20.29
CA ALA A 434 -27.84 6.91 21.40
C ALA A 434 -26.45 7.33 20.90
N SER A 435 -25.97 8.50 21.34
CA SER A 435 -24.68 9.04 20.87
C SER A 435 -23.53 8.90 21.88
N ILE A 436 -23.84 8.43 23.10
CA ILE A 436 -22.89 8.18 24.19
C ILE A 436 -23.43 7.08 25.11
N TYR A 437 -22.54 6.22 25.60
CA TYR A 437 -22.78 5.19 26.60
C TYR A 437 -21.79 5.32 27.76
N LEU A 438 -22.24 4.94 28.95
CA LEU A 438 -21.40 4.73 30.13
C LEU A 438 -20.81 3.33 30.08
N VAL A 439 -19.49 3.19 30.23
CA VAL A 439 -18.84 1.88 30.32
C VAL A 439 -18.72 1.50 31.79
N GLU A 440 -19.41 0.45 32.20
CA GLU A 440 -19.44 0.00 33.59
C GLU A 440 -19.26 -1.52 33.72
N ASN A 441 -18.67 -1.95 34.83
CA ASN A 441 -18.57 -3.36 35.20
C ASN A 441 -19.02 -3.53 36.65
N GLY A 442 -20.16 -4.21 36.87
CA GLY A 442 -20.67 -4.50 38.21
C GLY A 442 -20.94 -3.26 39.07
N GLY A 443 -21.34 -2.14 38.45
CA GLY A 443 -21.59 -0.85 39.13
C GLY A 443 -20.33 0.01 39.35
N ILE A 444 -19.16 -0.42 38.88
CA ILE A 444 -17.94 0.38 38.81
C ILE A 444 -17.89 1.08 37.46
N ILE A 445 -17.81 2.41 37.48
CA ILE A 445 -17.70 3.23 36.28
C ILE A 445 -16.25 3.19 35.81
N LEU A 446 -16.03 2.74 34.58
CA LEU A 446 -14.71 2.63 33.97
C LEU A 446 -14.45 3.79 33.01
N GLY A 447 -15.48 4.25 32.30
CA GLY A 447 -15.34 5.29 31.30
C GLY A 447 -16.63 5.61 30.56
N ILE A 448 -16.50 6.31 29.44
CA ILE A 448 -17.57 6.52 28.46
C ILE A 448 -17.10 6.07 27.08
N ILE A 449 -18.05 5.76 26.22
CA ILE A 449 -17.79 5.51 24.80
C ILE A 449 -18.80 6.29 23.96
N THR A 450 -18.33 7.01 22.96
CA THR A 450 -19.20 7.72 22.02
C THR A 450 -19.18 7.07 20.65
N MET A 451 -20.21 7.35 19.85
CA MET A 451 -20.25 6.88 18.47
C MET A 451 -19.09 7.47 17.65
N GLU A 452 -18.66 8.70 17.99
CA GLU A 452 -17.51 9.35 17.37
C GLU A 452 -16.20 8.63 17.71
N ASP A 453 -15.99 8.23 18.98
CA ASP A 453 -14.79 7.46 19.37
C ASP A 453 -14.76 6.08 18.69
N ILE A 454 -15.92 5.42 18.57
CA ILE A 454 -16.03 4.14 17.84
C ILE A 454 -15.70 4.36 16.36
N LEU A 455 -16.24 5.40 15.74
CA LEU A 455 -15.96 5.73 14.35
C LEU A 455 -14.49 6.16 14.16
N GLU A 456 -13.86 6.83 15.13
CA GLU A 456 -12.44 7.18 15.12
C GLU A 456 -11.55 5.92 15.15
N GLN A 457 -11.95 4.86 15.87
CA GLN A 457 -11.25 3.57 15.80
C GLN A 457 -11.40 2.89 14.43
N VAL A 458 -12.52 3.14 13.72
CA VAL A 458 -12.82 2.57 12.40
C VAL A 458 -12.13 3.34 11.27
N VAL A 459 -12.10 4.67 11.37
CA VAL A 459 -11.57 5.58 10.36
C VAL A 459 -10.07 5.87 10.60
N GLY A 460 -9.55 5.51 11.77
CA GLY A 460 -8.32 6.09 12.31
C GLY A 460 -8.59 7.53 12.76
N ARG A 461 -7.68 8.10 13.55
CA ARG A 461 -7.69 9.55 13.80
C ARG A 461 -7.72 10.26 12.45
N LEU A 462 -8.87 10.82 12.09
CA LEU A 462 -8.86 12.13 11.48
C LEU A 462 -8.24 12.98 12.57
N ASP A 463 -6.92 13.11 12.54
CA ASP A 463 -6.27 14.16 13.29
C ASP A 463 -6.95 15.44 12.80
N ASP A 464 -7.90 15.95 13.59
CA ASP A 464 -8.34 17.32 13.49
C ASP A 464 -7.05 18.14 13.41
N GLU A 465 -6.97 19.00 12.39
CA GLU A 465 -5.77 19.72 11.97
C GLU A 465 -5.13 20.64 13.06
N ASP A 466 -5.55 20.52 14.32
CA ASP A 466 -5.34 21.45 15.42
C ASP A 466 -4.19 21.06 16.38
N ALA A 467 -3.47 19.96 16.14
CA ALA A 467 -2.23 19.66 16.88
C ALA A 467 -0.96 20.23 16.22
N ARG A 468 -1.08 21.25 15.36
CA ARG A 468 0.10 21.99 14.87
C ARG A 468 0.63 22.88 15.99
N GLU A 469 1.93 22.80 16.24
CA GLU A 469 2.68 23.94 16.76
C GLU A 469 2.20 25.20 16.04
N LYS A 470 1.93 26.27 16.81
CA LYS A 470 1.25 27.50 16.36
C LYS A 470 1.61 27.85 14.90
N PRO A 471 0.62 28.02 14.00
CA PRO A 471 0.91 28.32 12.61
C PRO A 471 1.79 29.57 12.52
N VAL A 472 2.91 29.46 11.78
CA VAL A 472 3.77 30.61 11.50
C VAL A 472 2.97 31.62 10.68
N LEU A 473 2.59 32.73 11.30
CA LEU A 473 1.87 33.82 10.64
C LEU A 473 2.86 34.69 9.86
N LEU A 474 2.49 35.03 8.61
CA LEU A 474 3.27 35.94 7.75
C LEU A 474 3.52 37.28 8.45
N GLU A 475 2.53 37.79 9.18
CA GLU A 475 2.66 39.05 9.94
C GLU A 475 3.78 39.00 10.98
N ASP A 476 3.91 37.87 11.69
CA ASP A 476 4.94 37.73 12.71
C ASP A 476 6.33 37.56 12.09
N ALA A 477 6.42 36.93 10.93
CA ALA A 477 7.66 36.86 10.17
C ALA A 477 8.06 38.24 9.61
N VAL A 478 7.10 39.04 9.15
CA VAL A 478 7.35 40.43 8.67
C VAL A 478 7.75 41.36 9.81
N LYS A 479 7.19 41.20 11.01
CA LYS A 479 7.62 41.93 12.21
C LYS A 479 9.09 41.66 12.55
N ARG A 480 9.58 40.44 12.31
CA ARG A 480 10.97 40.03 12.57
C ARG A 480 11.95 40.44 11.46
N GLY A 481 11.51 40.45 10.20
CA GLY A 481 12.35 40.78 9.06
C GLY A 481 12.38 42.28 8.76
N GLY A 482 11.25 42.89 8.44
CA GLY A 482 11.17 44.34 8.21
C GLY A 482 10.39 44.75 6.96
N VAL A 483 10.35 46.05 6.70
CA VAL A 483 9.68 46.64 5.53
C VAL A 483 10.52 47.78 4.97
N VAL A 484 10.72 47.80 3.66
CA VAL A 484 11.41 48.83 2.88
C VAL A 484 10.44 49.42 1.87
N THR A 485 9.86 50.59 2.16
CA THR A 485 8.78 51.19 1.34
C THR A 485 9.26 52.04 0.15
N SER A 486 10.57 52.19 -0.04
CA SER A 486 11.14 52.96 -1.15
C SER A 486 12.52 52.43 -1.48
N MET A 487 12.54 51.30 -2.18
CA MET A 487 13.78 50.67 -2.61
C MET A 487 14.51 51.57 -3.62
N ALA A 488 15.82 51.71 -3.44
CA ALA A 488 16.70 52.42 -4.38
C ALA A 488 17.20 51.50 -5.51
N ALA A 489 16.98 50.19 -5.39
CA ALA A 489 17.37 49.20 -6.37
C ALA A 489 16.74 49.43 -7.76
N SER A 490 17.56 49.23 -8.80
CA SER A 490 17.16 49.28 -10.22
C SER A 490 17.27 47.92 -10.92
N THR A 491 17.83 46.92 -10.24
CA THR A 491 18.04 45.55 -10.73
C THR A 491 17.63 44.54 -9.66
N LYS A 492 17.33 43.30 -10.05
CA LYS A 492 16.92 42.23 -9.11
C LYS A 492 18.01 41.96 -8.06
N GLU A 493 19.28 41.97 -8.47
CA GLU A 493 20.42 41.73 -7.62
C GLU A 493 20.62 42.87 -6.60
N GLN A 494 20.39 44.11 -7.01
CA GLN A 494 20.38 45.25 -6.08
C GLN A 494 19.20 45.15 -5.11
N ALA A 495 18.03 44.72 -5.58
CA ALA A 495 16.84 44.57 -4.76
C ALA A 495 17.04 43.51 -3.67
N ILE A 496 17.57 42.33 -4.03
CA ILE A 496 17.89 41.27 -3.07
C ILE A 496 18.92 41.77 -2.05
N ARG A 497 19.98 42.46 -2.49
CA ARG A 497 21.00 43.02 -1.59
C ARG A 497 20.41 44.00 -0.59
N GLU A 498 19.62 44.96 -1.06
CA GLU A 498 18.97 45.97 -0.22
C GLU A 498 18.03 45.33 0.81
N LEU A 499 17.31 44.26 0.44
CA LEU A 499 16.44 43.52 1.36
C LEU A 499 17.23 42.75 2.41
N VAL A 500 18.32 42.08 2.02
CA VAL A 500 19.18 41.33 2.96
C VAL A 500 19.88 42.27 3.95
N GLU A 501 20.35 43.43 3.48
CA GLU A 501 21.00 44.45 4.33
C GLU A 501 20.01 45.10 5.32
N SER A 502 18.71 45.09 5.02
CA SER A 502 17.68 45.62 5.91
C SER A 502 17.29 44.68 7.07
N ILE A 503 17.76 43.43 7.06
CA ILE A 503 17.45 42.45 8.12
C ILE A 503 18.16 42.86 9.42
N PRO A 504 17.45 42.97 10.55
CA PRO A 504 18.07 43.29 11.83
C PRO A 504 19.10 42.22 12.23
N HIS A 505 20.33 42.64 12.56
CA HIS A 505 21.42 41.71 12.93
C HIS A 505 21.07 40.77 14.09
N HIS A 506 20.19 41.17 15.01
CA HIS A 506 19.74 40.33 16.13
C HIS A 506 18.76 39.21 15.72
N SER A 507 18.20 39.28 14.51
CA SER A 507 17.31 38.26 13.96
C SER A 507 18.06 37.13 13.26
N LEU A 508 19.38 37.26 13.08
CA LEU A 508 20.23 36.27 12.42
C LEU A 508 20.98 35.38 13.42
N PRO A 509 21.33 34.14 13.04
CA PRO A 509 22.14 33.25 13.88
C PRO A 509 23.55 33.82 14.15
N PRO A 510 24.20 33.44 15.26
CA PRO A 510 25.59 33.78 15.51
C PRO A 510 26.49 33.30 14.37
N GLY A 511 27.26 34.21 13.75
CA GLY A 511 28.20 33.85 12.68
C GLY A 511 27.62 33.83 11.26
N VAL A 512 26.33 34.17 11.09
CA VAL A 512 25.72 34.46 9.78
C VAL A 512 25.62 35.98 9.61
N ASP A 513 26.38 36.51 8.66
CA ASP A 513 26.30 37.92 8.25
C ASP A 513 25.45 38.07 6.97
N SER A 514 25.20 39.32 6.58
CA SER A 514 24.46 39.66 5.37
C SER A 514 25.12 39.06 4.11
N GLU A 515 26.44 38.88 4.09
CA GLU A 515 27.17 38.32 2.95
C GLU A 515 26.86 36.83 2.76
N LYS A 516 26.91 36.03 3.83
CA LYS A 516 26.54 34.61 3.78
C LYS A 516 25.07 34.40 3.44
N LEU A 517 24.18 35.23 4.01
CA LEU A 517 22.76 35.12 3.72
C LEU A 517 22.46 35.50 2.26
N MET A 518 23.13 36.53 1.74
CA MET A 518 23.04 36.93 0.34
C MET A 518 23.49 35.79 -0.59
N ALA A 519 24.56 35.07 -0.25
CA ALA A 519 24.99 33.89 -1.02
C ALA A 519 23.93 32.77 -1.05
N LEU A 520 23.23 32.51 0.06
CA LEU A 520 22.14 31.53 0.11
C LEU A 520 20.94 31.92 -0.76
N VAL A 521 20.60 33.22 -0.79
CA VAL A 521 19.50 33.73 -1.62
C VAL A 521 19.87 33.67 -3.10
N PHE A 522 21.08 34.10 -3.48
CA PHE A 522 21.51 34.04 -4.88
C PHE A 522 21.68 32.61 -5.39
N ALA A 523 22.23 31.70 -4.59
CA ALA A 523 22.31 30.28 -4.96
C ALA A 523 20.93 29.72 -5.31
N ARG A 524 19.88 30.15 -4.59
CA ARG A 524 18.51 29.72 -4.87
C ARG A 524 17.91 30.41 -6.10
N GLU A 525 18.21 31.69 -6.28
CA GLU A 525 17.75 32.49 -7.42
C GLU A 525 18.35 32.01 -8.75
N GLU A 526 19.58 31.50 -8.74
CA GLU A 526 20.25 30.91 -9.91
C GLU A 526 19.64 29.57 -10.33
N GLU A 527 19.10 28.78 -9.38
CA GLU A 527 18.40 27.54 -9.69
C GLU A 527 17.05 27.82 -10.37
N ILE A 528 16.27 28.75 -9.82
CA ILE A 528 14.92 29.11 -10.29
C ILE A 528 14.66 30.59 -10.01
N SER A 529 14.28 31.35 -11.04
CA SER A 529 13.84 32.75 -10.88
C SER A 529 12.67 32.83 -9.90
N THR A 530 12.73 33.78 -8.96
CA THR A 530 11.67 34.02 -7.97
C THR A 530 10.72 35.16 -8.36
N ASP A 531 10.84 35.66 -9.59
CA ASP A 531 9.82 36.48 -10.24
C ASP A 531 8.58 35.62 -10.51
N LEU A 532 7.45 35.95 -9.86
CA LEU A 532 6.20 35.22 -10.01
C LEU A 532 5.29 35.81 -11.09
N GLY A 533 5.74 36.87 -11.77
CA GLY A 533 4.89 37.68 -12.62
C GLY A 533 3.90 38.53 -11.82
N ASN A 534 3.03 39.26 -12.53
CA ASN A 534 2.03 40.17 -11.96
C ASN A 534 2.60 41.26 -11.01
N GLY A 535 3.87 41.61 -11.16
CA GLY A 535 4.55 42.66 -10.41
C GLY A 535 5.07 42.23 -9.04
N ILE A 536 5.29 40.93 -8.82
CA ILE A 536 5.75 40.36 -7.53
C ILE A 536 6.94 39.43 -7.71
N ALA A 537 7.92 39.57 -6.83
CA ALA A 537 8.98 38.57 -6.65
C ALA A 537 9.01 38.08 -5.20
N ILE A 538 9.32 36.79 -5.03
CA ILE A 538 9.46 36.16 -3.70
C ILE A 538 10.83 35.48 -3.57
N PRO A 539 11.94 36.25 -3.50
CA PRO A 539 13.25 35.69 -3.19
C PRO A 539 13.20 34.91 -1.89
N HIS A 540 13.78 33.71 -1.85
CA HIS A 540 13.70 32.89 -0.65
C HIS A 540 14.95 32.05 -0.43
N ALA A 541 15.33 31.89 0.83
CA ALA A 541 16.47 31.07 1.22
C ALA A 541 16.18 30.30 2.52
N ARG A 542 16.80 29.12 2.62
CA ARG A 542 16.87 28.36 3.87
C ARG A 542 18.18 28.66 4.57
N CYS A 543 18.10 29.17 5.80
CA CYS A 543 19.25 29.48 6.63
C CYS A 543 19.36 28.43 7.74
N PRO A 544 20.47 27.67 7.83
CA PRO A 544 20.74 26.79 8.96
C PRO A 544 20.74 27.56 10.28
N GLU A 545 20.29 26.90 11.35
CA GLU A 545 20.29 27.45 12.73
C GLU A 545 19.48 28.75 12.92
N LEU A 546 18.59 29.10 11.98
CA LEU A 546 17.71 30.26 12.12
C LEU A 546 16.70 30.01 13.25
N PRO A 547 16.62 30.87 14.29
CA PRO A 547 15.78 30.62 15.45
C PRO A 547 14.28 30.77 15.14
N ALA A 548 13.92 31.61 14.17
CA ALA A 548 12.55 31.81 13.73
C ALA A 548 12.52 32.35 12.30
N PRO A 549 11.48 32.05 11.50
CA PRO A 549 11.37 32.56 10.14
C PRO A 549 11.14 34.07 10.14
N LEU A 550 11.73 34.74 9.16
CA LEU A 550 11.61 36.19 8.95
C LEU A 550 11.29 36.51 7.48
N VAL A 551 10.57 37.62 7.28
CA VAL A 551 10.19 38.11 5.96
C VAL A 551 10.49 39.59 5.87
N VAL A 552 11.16 40.02 4.80
CA VAL A 552 11.34 41.44 4.48
C VAL A 552 10.47 41.79 3.29
N VAL A 553 9.64 42.82 3.42
CA VAL A 553 8.80 43.31 2.31
C VAL A 553 9.42 44.58 1.71
N GLY A 554 9.73 44.54 0.42
CA GLY A 554 10.26 45.66 -0.35
C GLY A 554 9.25 46.22 -1.34
N GLN A 555 9.21 47.54 -1.47
CA GLN A 555 8.44 48.24 -2.51
C GLN A 555 9.37 49.01 -3.44
N ALA A 556 9.27 48.73 -4.73
CA ALA A 556 9.92 49.48 -5.80
C ALA A 556 8.90 50.38 -6.50
N ARG A 557 9.02 51.70 -6.36
CA ARG A 557 8.04 52.68 -6.86
C ARG A 557 7.90 52.67 -8.39
N GLU A 558 9.03 52.60 -9.08
CA GLU A 558 9.08 52.60 -10.56
C GLU A 558 8.93 51.18 -11.14
N GLY A 559 9.03 50.15 -10.29
CA GLY A 559 9.09 48.74 -10.69
C GLY A 559 10.46 48.33 -11.21
N ILE A 560 10.86 47.08 -10.94
CA ILE A 560 12.15 46.52 -11.35
C ILE A 560 11.89 45.39 -12.34
N VAL A 561 12.57 45.42 -13.48
CA VAL A 561 12.52 44.32 -14.46
C VAL A 561 13.40 43.18 -13.96
N CYS A 562 12.77 42.09 -13.53
CA CYS A 562 13.44 40.95 -12.87
C CYS A 562 13.68 39.74 -13.77
N SER A 563 12.92 39.61 -14.85
CA SER A 563 12.99 38.51 -15.81
C SER A 563 13.02 39.04 -17.25
N THR A 564 13.54 38.21 -18.16
CA THR A 564 13.54 38.47 -19.62
C THR A 564 12.25 38.01 -20.31
N GLU A 565 11.34 37.40 -19.56
CA GLU A 565 9.99 37.07 -20.01
C GLU A 565 9.13 38.35 -20.03
N ASP A 566 8.04 38.38 -20.81
CA ASP A 566 7.13 39.55 -20.95
C ASP A 566 6.30 39.81 -19.67
N ASN A 567 6.94 39.79 -18.50
CA ASN A 567 6.34 40.04 -17.20
C ASN A 567 6.32 41.54 -16.88
N PRO A 568 5.26 42.05 -16.22
CA PRO A 568 5.22 43.43 -15.77
C PRO A 568 6.30 43.69 -14.71
N PRO A 569 6.90 44.90 -14.65
CA PRO A 569 7.93 45.24 -13.66
C PRO A 569 7.50 44.94 -12.22
N VAL A 570 8.39 44.31 -11.46
CA VAL A 570 8.16 43.92 -10.07
C VAL A 570 8.13 45.15 -9.17
N LYS A 571 7.00 45.38 -8.51
CA LYS A 571 6.81 46.48 -7.54
C LYS A 571 6.87 46.01 -6.10
N LEU A 572 6.63 44.72 -5.84
CA LEU A 572 6.64 44.14 -4.51
C LEU A 572 7.60 42.96 -4.42
N PHE A 573 8.50 43.01 -3.44
CA PHE A 573 9.42 41.94 -3.12
C PHE A 573 9.10 41.37 -1.75
N PHE A 574 9.08 40.05 -1.62
CA PHE A 574 8.95 39.36 -0.34
C PHE A 574 10.16 38.45 -0.15
N LEU A 575 11.19 38.92 0.55
CA LEU A 575 12.35 38.10 0.87
C LEU A 575 12.02 37.19 2.06
N LEU A 576 11.92 35.88 1.82
CA LEU A 576 11.63 34.87 2.86
C LEU A 576 12.93 34.19 3.30
N VAL A 577 13.27 34.27 4.59
CA VAL A 577 14.38 33.53 5.18
C VAL A 577 13.83 32.61 6.26
N THR A 578 13.97 31.31 6.04
CA THR A 578 13.37 30.27 6.91
C THR A 578 14.42 29.29 7.44
N PRO A 579 14.18 28.65 8.60
CA PRO A 579 15.10 27.64 9.13
C PRO A 579 15.27 26.48 8.14
N ALA A 580 16.50 26.01 7.95
CA ALA A 580 16.79 24.89 7.05
C ALA A 580 16.19 23.57 7.53
N GLU A 581 16.00 23.45 8.84
CA GLU A 581 15.48 22.30 9.55
C GLU A 581 13.95 22.21 9.50
N GLN A 582 13.26 23.28 9.07
CA GLN A 582 11.80 23.40 9.01
C GLN A 582 11.31 23.75 7.59
N PRO A 583 11.43 22.84 6.61
CA PRO A 583 11.06 23.10 5.21
C PRO A 583 9.57 23.45 5.02
N GLU A 584 8.69 22.94 5.89
CA GLU A 584 7.26 23.20 5.90
C GLU A 584 6.91 24.67 6.21
N THR A 585 7.71 25.33 7.04
CA THR A 585 7.55 26.75 7.40
C THR A 585 7.69 27.66 6.16
N GLN A 586 8.64 27.35 5.27
CA GLN A 586 8.83 28.09 4.02
C GLN A 586 7.62 27.97 3.10
N LEU A 587 7.08 26.75 2.96
CA LEU A 587 5.90 26.50 2.13
C LEU A 587 4.65 27.20 2.70
N ALA A 588 4.51 27.23 4.03
CA ALA A 588 3.43 27.95 4.70
C ALA A 588 3.48 29.46 4.45
N LEU A 589 4.67 30.07 4.51
CA LEU A 589 4.87 31.50 4.24
C LEU A 589 4.71 31.84 2.77
N LEU A 590 5.19 30.98 1.86
CA LEU A 590 4.97 31.15 0.42
C LEU A 590 3.48 31.16 0.08
N ARG A 591 2.69 30.23 0.65
CA ARG A 591 1.23 30.19 0.46
C ARG A 591 0.53 31.45 0.99
N GLN A 592 0.90 31.93 2.17
CA GLN A 592 0.33 33.15 2.74
C GLN A 592 0.67 34.38 1.90
N THR A 593 1.91 34.46 1.39
CA THR A 593 2.36 35.57 0.54
C THR A 593 1.68 35.55 -0.84
N ALA A 594 1.54 34.37 -1.45
CA ALA A 594 0.82 34.21 -2.71
C ALA A 594 -0.67 34.57 -2.56
N LYS A 595 -1.32 34.11 -1.49
CA LYS A 595 -2.72 34.45 -1.19
C LYS A 595 -2.91 35.94 -0.91
N LEU A 596 -1.99 36.56 -0.17
CA LEU A 596 -2.02 38.00 0.10
C LEU A 596 -2.02 38.83 -1.19
N ALA A 597 -1.38 38.32 -2.24
CA ALA A 597 -1.13 39.07 -3.46
C ALA A 597 -1.85 38.48 -4.71
N GLU A 598 -2.88 37.68 -4.45
CA GLU A 598 -3.65 36.93 -5.45
C GLU A 598 -4.43 37.86 -6.40
N THR A 599 -5.07 38.90 -5.87
CA THR A 599 -5.90 39.83 -6.66
C THR A 599 -5.15 41.09 -7.07
N GLU A 600 -5.50 41.67 -8.21
CA GLU A 600 -4.90 42.92 -8.70
C GLU A 600 -5.13 44.08 -7.71
N ASP A 601 -6.31 44.17 -7.11
CA ASP A 601 -6.66 45.16 -6.08
C ASP A 601 -5.79 45.04 -4.82
N ALA A 602 -5.49 43.80 -4.39
CA ALA A 602 -4.59 43.56 -3.26
C ALA A 602 -3.16 44.00 -3.59
N ARG A 603 -2.67 43.68 -4.79
CA ARG A 603 -1.35 44.11 -5.26
C ARG A 603 -1.23 45.63 -5.37
N ALA A 604 -2.26 46.28 -5.93
CA ALA A 604 -2.30 47.73 -6.05
C ALA A 604 -2.32 48.40 -4.67
N SER A 605 -3.13 47.88 -3.73
CA SER A 605 -3.20 48.38 -2.36
C SER A 605 -1.87 48.24 -1.63
N LEU A 606 -1.20 47.10 -1.75
CA LEU A 606 0.11 46.86 -1.15
C LEU A 606 1.19 47.74 -1.79
N ALA A 607 1.14 47.99 -3.10
CA ALA A 607 2.10 48.84 -3.79
C ALA A 607 1.91 50.34 -3.49
N SER A 608 0.69 50.77 -3.11
CA SER A 608 0.37 52.17 -2.81
C SER A 608 0.62 52.59 -1.35
N ALA A 609 1.20 51.73 -0.52
CA ALA A 609 1.40 52.05 0.89
C ALA A 609 2.56 53.04 1.07
N ASP A 610 2.30 54.20 1.67
CA ASP A 610 3.29 55.29 1.79
C ASP A 610 4.23 55.16 3.01
N SER A 611 3.97 54.20 3.90
CA SER A 611 4.79 53.98 5.10
C SER A 611 4.80 52.51 5.54
N PRO A 612 5.85 52.05 6.28
CA PRO A 612 5.89 50.70 6.83
C PRO A 612 4.67 50.34 7.69
N ALA A 613 4.11 51.32 8.40
CA ALA A 613 2.91 51.14 9.22
C ALA A 613 1.67 50.90 8.36
N SER A 614 1.48 51.72 7.31
CA SER A 614 0.39 51.57 6.35
C SER A 614 0.46 50.23 5.62
N LEU A 615 1.65 49.80 5.20
CA LEU A 615 1.81 48.50 4.54
C LEU A 615 1.40 47.35 5.46
N ARG A 616 1.85 47.36 6.72
CA ARG A 616 1.48 46.34 7.70
C ARG A 616 -0.03 46.32 7.97
N GLU A 617 -0.68 47.47 8.01
CA GLU A 617 -2.14 47.56 8.18
C GLU A 617 -2.89 46.96 6.99
N ILE A 618 -2.46 47.27 5.76
CA ILE A 618 -3.03 46.71 4.53
C ILE A 618 -2.84 45.20 4.50
N MET A 619 -1.64 44.71 4.81
CA MET A 619 -1.37 43.27 4.93
C MET A 619 -2.27 42.61 5.97
N HIS A 620 -2.43 43.22 7.14
CA HIS A 620 -3.27 42.68 8.20
C HIS A 620 -4.73 42.56 7.74
N ARG A 621 -5.27 43.62 7.12
CA ARG A 621 -6.63 43.64 6.57
C ARG A 621 -6.83 42.56 5.51
N LEU A 622 -5.89 42.39 4.59
CA LEU A 622 -5.96 41.41 3.49
C LEU A 622 -5.81 39.97 3.98
N LEU A 623 -4.99 39.73 5.02
CA LEU A 623 -4.83 38.38 5.59
C LEU A 623 -6.03 37.94 6.43
N HIS A 624 -6.74 38.89 7.05
CA HIS A 624 -7.86 38.64 7.98
C HIS A 624 -9.24 38.78 7.32
N THR A 625 -9.30 39.10 6.02
CA THR A 625 -10.53 39.06 5.25
C THR A 625 -10.73 37.67 4.65
N ARG A 626 -11.48 36.78 5.33
CA ARG A 626 -12.17 35.66 4.66
C ARG A 626 -13.58 35.45 5.21
N ASP A 627 -14.49 35.21 4.26
CA ASP A 627 -15.90 34.76 4.35
C ASP A 627 -17.01 35.83 4.31
N ALA A 628 -16.97 36.67 3.28
CA ALA A 628 -18.18 37.26 2.70
C ALA A 628 -18.11 37.14 1.16
N GLY A 629 -18.56 35.99 0.63
CA GLY A 629 -18.90 35.83 -0.79
C GLY A 629 -17.92 35.02 -1.64
N ALA A 630 -18.24 33.74 -1.86
CA ALA A 630 -18.35 33.03 -3.15
C ALA A 630 -18.46 31.52 -2.88
#